data_AF-A0A3A4NT00-F1
#
_entry.id   AF-A0A3A4NT00-F1
#
_cell.length_a   1.000
_cell.length_b   1.000
_cell.length_c   1.000
_cell.angle_alpha   90.00
_cell.angle_beta   90.00
_cell.angle_gamma   90.00
#
_symmetry.space_group_name_H-M   'P 1'
#
loop_
_entity.id
_entity.type
_entity.pdbx_description
1 polymer ?
#
loop_
_entity_poly.entity_id
_entity_poly.type
_entity_poly.pdbx_seq_one_letter_code
_entity_poly.pdbx_strand_id
1 'polypeptide(L)'
;MSGSDPLSAVWSRADVYEARFSADDVSAWPEDQESILGEAQIVRRDDNTTSVVCDACHDGHVEDVVFIESPPGSPVRAYIHCPEAGRVAVPLERLKQWAVDFHGLAVAVAKGLHLAGEVEEMVPRRLWSLGKTTIGGRTRDVFLARGTTWVDAPSAFGQCERLNASVGALVLVPGDMPQQEAWTGDPPSVVPLKLVAHLEDKRLAFDRDHLESLLTGDRRKAPIKAQDSFPTPPGTHWQDVMVWVTDSTISIEAKRRNRDFSFQAAGFEEKRKRGVPDAIWSLLKVFAMRGGVIPFDGADLDHSTRTNLKQYVSVLRQRLRALIPGIDGDPVPHVKDERSYRMSFKIASRESLTFPAPDGTQWPTVTITLVRPDAIRVSVPATERFAASTYAEEPGGGVHQWDAAERESELEREYDLRMIGLADEDGRPNAVGQALIAVLRANGAVSRPSDDDAMLELCGVLTKLMEGIDGSPFDFASGSQKWVALFQTSCESQ
;
A
#
# COMPACT_ATOMS: atom_id res chain seq x y z
N MET A 1 -25.86 -2.35 -3.41
CA MET A 1 -25.31 -3.72 -3.52
C MET A 1 -24.21 -3.68 -4.56
N SER A 2 -22.94 -3.75 -4.13
CA SER A 2 -21.80 -3.76 -5.06
C SER A 2 -21.80 -5.10 -5.78
N GLY A 3 -22.15 -5.11 -7.07
CA GLY A 3 -22.02 -6.31 -7.90
C GLY A 3 -20.58 -6.81 -7.86
N SER A 4 -20.40 -8.13 -7.73
CA SER A 4 -19.09 -8.76 -7.81
C SER A 4 -18.42 -8.37 -9.12
N ASP A 5 -17.13 -8.00 -9.09
CA ASP A 5 -16.32 -7.85 -10.29
C ASP A 5 -16.37 -9.15 -11.11
N PRO A 6 -16.90 -9.13 -12.35
CA PRO A 6 -17.12 -10.34 -13.13
C PRO A 6 -15.81 -10.99 -13.57
N LEU A 7 -14.69 -10.25 -13.64
CA LEU A 7 -13.38 -10.86 -13.86
C LEU A 7 -12.98 -11.79 -12.71
N SER A 8 -13.35 -11.45 -11.47
CA SER A 8 -13.08 -12.32 -10.31
C SER A 8 -13.73 -13.70 -10.44
N ALA A 9 -14.96 -13.74 -10.97
CA ALA A 9 -15.66 -15.00 -11.26
C ALA A 9 -14.95 -15.80 -12.36
N VAL A 10 -14.49 -15.12 -13.42
CA VAL A 10 -13.67 -15.74 -14.51
C VAL A 10 -12.37 -16.33 -13.97
N TRP A 11 -11.61 -15.57 -13.17
CA TRP A 11 -10.35 -16.03 -12.59
C TRP A 11 -10.53 -17.26 -11.71
N SER A 12 -11.56 -17.27 -10.89
CA SER A 12 -11.88 -18.41 -10.02
C SER A 12 -12.33 -19.63 -10.84
N ARG A 13 -13.12 -19.43 -11.91
CA ARG A 13 -13.63 -20.52 -12.76
C ARG A 13 -12.56 -21.07 -13.70
N ALA A 14 -11.56 -20.28 -14.09
CA ALA A 14 -10.53 -20.66 -15.03
C ALA A 14 -9.68 -21.86 -14.58
N ASP A 15 -9.49 -22.06 -13.28
CA ASP A 15 -8.74 -23.21 -12.74
C ASP A 15 -9.58 -24.47 -12.50
N VAL A 16 -10.91 -24.43 -12.75
CA VAL A 16 -11.77 -25.63 -12.75
C VAL A 16 -11.62 -26.35 -14.08
N TYR A 17 -11.61 -27.69 -14.13
CA TYR A 17 -11.34 -28.47 -15.36
C TYR A 17 -12.24 -28.10 -16.56
N GLU A 18 -13.54 -27.94 -16.35
CA GLU A 18 -14.47 -27.58 -17.43
C GLU A 18 -14.53 -26.07 -17.71
N ALA A 19 -14.22 -25.22 -16.71
CA ALA A 19 -14.27 -23.75 -16.78
C ALA A 19 -15.48 -23.18 -17.55
N ARG A 20 -16.66 -23.71 -17.24
CA ARG A 20 -17.96 -23.28 -17.81
C ARG A 20 -18.78 -22.52 -16.79
N PHE A 21 -19.66 -21.64 -17.25
CA PHE A 21 -20.69 -20.93 -16.50
C PHE A 21 -22.07 -21.37 -16.97
N SER A 22 -23.00 -21.58 -16.04
CA SER A 22 -24.41 -21.79 -16.36
C SER A 22 -25.13 -20.47 -16.62
N ALA A 23 -26.35 -20.54 -17.18
CA ALA A 23 -27.23 -19.37 -17.26
C ALA A 23 -27.52 -18.76 -15.88
N ASP A 24 -27.66 -19.61 -14.84
CA ASP A 24 -27.87 -19.15 -13.48
C ASP A 24 -26.63 -18.38 -12.97
N ASP A 25 -25.40 -18.86 -13.24
CA ASP A 25 -24.16 -18.15 -12.91
C ASP A 25 -24.08 -16.77 -13.58
N VAL A 26 -24.39 -16.71 -14.88
CA VAL A 26 -24.31 -15.48 -15.68
C VAL A 26 -25.41 -14.49 -15.29
N SER A 27 -26.61 -14.97 -14.95
CA SER A 27 -27.72 -14.12 -14.50
C SER A 27 -27.43 -13.37 -13.19
N ALA A 28 -26.48 -13.87 -12.39
CA ALA A 28 -26.04 -13.22 -11.17
C ALA A 28 -25.02 -12.09 -11.42
N TRP A 29 -24.53 -11.93 -12.65
CA TRP A 29 -23.61 -10.84 -13.00
C TRP A 29 -24.36 -9.50 -13.13
N PRO A 30 -23.66 -8.36 -12.96
CA PRO A 30 -24.22 -7.06 -13.31
C PRO A 30 -24.68 -6.99 -14.78
N GLU A 31 -25.60 -6.08 -15.08
CA GLU A 31 -26.12 -5.88 -16.45
C GLU A 31 -24.99 -5.71 -17.48
N ASP A 32 -25.21 -6.24 -18.68
CA ASP A 32 -24.31 -6.23 -19.85
C ASP A 32 -22.94 -6.90 -19.69
N GLN A 33 -22.61 -7.47 -18.52
CA GLN A 33 -21.27 -8.04 -18.30
C GLN A 33 -20.95 -9.26 -19.16
N GLU A 34 -21.94 -10.07 -19.50
CA GLU A 34 -21.76 -11.18 -20.44
C GLU A 34 -21.33 -10.68 -21.83
N SER A 35 -22.00 -9.64 -22.35
CA SER A 35 -21.63 -9.00 -23.63
C SER A 35 -20.25 -8.38 -23.54
N ILE A 36 -19.93 -7.68 -22.44
CA ILE A 36 -18.62 -7.04 -22.26
C ILE A 36 -17.49 -8.08 -22.25
N LEU A 37 -17.63 -9.17 -21.48
CA LEU A 37 -16.63 -10.24 -21.42
C LEU A 37 -16.55 -11.00 -22.75
N GLY A 38 -17.66 -11.13 -23.48
CA GLY A 38 -17.71 -11.69 -24.83
C GLY A 38 -16.97 -10.84 -25.85
N GLU A 39 -17.21 -9.53 -25.86
CA GLU A 39 -16.52 -8.55 -26.70
C GLU A 39 -15.01 -8.48 -26.38
N ALA A 40 -14.64 -8.67 -25.11
CA ALA A 40 -13.26 -8.77 -24.66
C ALA A 40 -12.58 -10.11 -25.04
N GLN A 41 -13.31 -11.06 -25.62
CA GLN A 41 -12.86 -12.42 -25.94
C GLN A 41 -12.41 -13.23 -24.71
N ILE A 42 -13.01 -12.98 -23.54
CA ILE A 42 -12.69 -13.64 -22.26
C ILE A 42 -13.62 -14.84 -22.03
N VAL A 43 -14.89 -14.69 -22.38
CA VAL A 43 -15.87 -15.77 -22.36
C VAL A 43 -16.48 -15.93 -23.75
N ARG A 44 -16.89 -17.15 -24.09
CA ARG A 44 -17.62 -17.44 -25.32
C ARG A 44 -18.81 -18.32 -25.04
N ARG A 45 -19.84 -18.19 -25.86
CA ARG A 45 -20.96 -19.12 -25.84
C ARG A 45 -20.47 -20.54 -26.17
N ASP A 46 -20.91 -21.52 -25.39
CA ASP A 46 -20.64 -22.95 -25.62
C ASP A 46 -21.94 -23.68 -26.03
N ASP A 47 -21.87 -24.99 -26.21
CA ASP A 47 -23.09 -25.78 -26.44
C ASP A 47 -24.07 -25.68 -25.25
N ASN A 48 -25.34 -25.96 -25.47
CA ASN A 48 -26.32 -26.04 -24.38
C ASN A 48 -25.98 -27.21 -23.45
N THR A 49 -26.24 -27.03 -22.15
CA THR A 49 -26.22 -28.15 -21.22
C THR A 49 -27.33 -29.15 -21.56
N THR A 50 -27.05 -30.42 -21.36
CA THR A 50 -28.02 -31.50 -21.50
C THR A 50 -28.63 -31.92 -20.16
N SER A 51 -28.12 -31.40 -19.05
CA SER A 51 -28.63 -31.64 -17.71
C SER A 51 -28.67 -30.36 -16.89
N VAL A 52 -29.60 -30.27 -15.92
CA VAL A 52 -29.73 -29.11 -15.03
C VAL A 52 -30.00 -29.55 -13.59
N VAL A 53 -29.66 -28.68 -12.65
CA VAL A 53 -30.05 -28.81 -11.24
C VAL A 53 -31.52 -28.44 -11.10
N CYS A 54 -32.32 -29.35 -10.53
CA CYS A 54 -33.73 -29.11 -10.24
C CYS A 54 -33.89 -28.00 -9.19
N ASP A 55 -34.75 -27.02 -9.47
CA ASP A 55 -35.11 -25.92 -8.57
C ASP A 55 -36.46 -26.15 -7.86
N ALA A 56 -37.13 -27.27 -8.15
CA ALA A 56 -38.45 -27.60 -7.62
C ALA A 56 -38.43 -28.60 -6.45
N CYS A 57 -37.30 -29.24 -6.16
CA CYS A 57 -37.11 -30.12 -5.00
C CYS A 57 -36.13 -29.51 -4.00
N HIS A 58 -36.18 -29.98 -2.76
CA HIS A 58 -35.24 -29.51 -1.73
C HIS A 58 -33.81 -29.99 -1.97
N ASP A 59 -33.64 -31.19 -2.52
CA ASP A 59 -32.35 -31.85 -2.68
C ASP A 59 -31.49 -31.29 -3.84
N GLY A 60 -32.09 -30.50 -4.74
CA GLY A 60 -31.38 -29.93 -5.89
C GLY A 60 -30.73 -30.99 -6.77
N HIS A 61 -31.44 -32.08 -7.08
CA HIS A 61 -30.87 -33.17 -7.87
C HIS A 61 -30.55 -32.73 -9.31
N VAL A 62 -29.52 -33.34 -9.90
CA VAL A 62 -29.16 -33.13 -11.30
C VAL A 62 -29.91 -34.14 -12.16
N GLU A 63 -30.57 -33.67 -13.21
CA GLU A 63 -31.34 -34.52 -14.12
C GLU A 63 -31.15 -34.12 -15.59
N ASP A 64 -31.24 -35.11 -16.48
CA ASP A 64 -31.16 -34.91 -17.92
C ASP A 64 -32.42 -34.23 -18.48
N VAL A 65 -32.19 -33.32 -19.42
CA VAL A 65 -33.23 -32.51 -20.04
C VAL A 65 -33.85 -33.26 -21.20
N VAL A 66 -35.17 -33.44 -21.13
CA VAL A 66 -35.99 -34.04 -22.19
C VAL A 66 -36.64 -32.94 -23.02
N PHE A 67 -36.36 -32.95 -24.32
CA PHE A 67 -36.98 -32.04 -25.28
C PHE A 67 -38.25 -32.65 -25.87
N ILE A 68 -39.35 -31.90 -25.81
CA ILE A 68 -40.66 -32.32 -26.30
C ILE A 68 -41.21 -31.29 -27.28
N GLU A 69 -41.43 -31.74 -28.52
CA GLU A 69 -42.18 -31.03 -29.55
C GLU A 69 -43.55 -31.72 -29.72
N SER A 70 -44.61 -31.12 -29.18
CA SER A 70 -45.95 -31.74 -29.25
C SER A 70 -47.07 -30.70 -29.12
N PRO A 71 -47.95 -30.58 -30.14
CA PRO A 71 -47.97 -31.34 -31.40
C PRO A 71 -46.77 -31.01 -32.32
N PRO A 72 -46.48 -31.85 -33.34
CA PRO A 72 -45.44 -31.56 -34.32
C PRO A 72 -45.61 -30.16 -34.94
N GLY A 73 -44.53 -29.39 -35.05
CA GLY A 73 -44.53 -27.99 -35.48
C GLY A 73 -44.71 -26.96 -34.36
N SER A 74 -44.86 -27.40 -33.10
CA SER A 74 -44.87 -26.50 -31.93
C SER A 74 -43.46 -26.09 -31.51
N PRO A 75 -43.27 -25.00 -30.74
CA PRO A 75 -41.99 -24.69 -30.14
C PRO A 75 -41.51 -25.82 -29.23
N VAL A 76 -40.22 -26.15 -29.34
CA VAL A 76 -39.58 -27.15 -28.49
C VAL A 76 -39.65 -26.69 -27.03
N ARG A 77 -40.07 -27.59 -26.13
CA ARG A 77 -40.09 -27.36 -24.68
C ARG A 77 -39.14 -28.31 -24.00
N ALA A 78 -38.41 -27.83 -22.99
CA ALA A 78 -37.48 -28.61 -22.21
C ALA A 78 -38.09 -28.94 -20.83
N TYR A 79 -37.84 -30.16 -20.35
CA TYR A 79 -38.32 -30.65 -19.07
C TYR A 79 -37.27 -31.52 -18.39
N ILE A 80 -37.31 -31.60 -17.06
CA ILE A 80 -36.62 -32.64 -16.28
C ILE A 80 -37.65 -33.47 -15.51
N HIS A 81 -37.24 -34.68 -15.13
CA HIS A 81 -37.99 -35.52 -14.21
C HIS A 81 -37.52 -35.28 -12.77
N CYS A 82 -38.42 -34.81 -11.91
CA CYS A 82 -38.18 -34.64 -10.49
C CYS A 82 -38.89 -35.74 -9.69
N PRO A 83 -38.18 -36.48 -8.83
CA PRO A 83 -38.80 -37.49 -7.97
C PRO A 83 -39.91 -36.94 -7.07
N GLU A 84 -39.82 -35.67 -6.66
CA GLU A 84 -40.78 -35.00 -5.76
C GLU A 84 -41.86 -34.22 -6.52
N ALA A 85 -41.46 -33.40 -7.49
CA ALA A 85 -42.33 -32.47 -8.20
C ALA A 85 -42.87 -33.02 -9.53
N GLY A 86 -42.46 -34.23 -9.93
CA GLY A 86 -42.83 -34.82 -11.21
C GLY A 86 -42.16 -34.09 -12.38
N ARG A 87 -42.92 -33.71 -13.40
CA ARG A 87 -42.37 -33.05 -14.59
C ARG A 87 -42.16 -31.55 -14.33
N VAL A 88 -40.91 -31.11 -14.31
CA VAL A 88 -40.54 -29.69 -14.12
C VAL A 88 -40.16 -29.10 -15.47
N ALA A 89 -40.71 -27.94 -15.80
CA ALA A 89 -40.38 -27.23 -17.04
C ALA A 89 -39.05 -26.48 -16.89
N VAL A 90 -38.17 -26.59 -17.87
CA VAL A 90 -36.88 -25.90 -17.91
C VAL A 90 -36.93 -24.84 -19.01
N PRO A 91 -36.80 -23.55 -18.69
CA PRO A 91 -36.67 -22.52 -19.71
C PRO A 91 -35.45 -22.78 -20.60
N LEU A 92 -35.59 -22.65 -21.92
CA LEU A 92 -34.47 -22.87 -22.86
C LEU A 92 -33.28 -21.95 -22.60
N GLU A 93 -33.54 -20.75 -22.09
CA GLU A 93 -32.50 -19.80 -21.64
C GLU A 93 -31.63 -20.37 -20.52
N ARG A 94 -32.21 -21.20 -19.64
CA ARG A 94 -31.49 -21.84 -18.53
C ARG A 94 -30.52 -22.92 -19.02
N LEU A 95 -30.69 -23.40 -20.26
CA LEU A 95 -29.80 -24.39 -20.87
C LEU A 95 -28.52 -23.77 -21.44
N LYS A 96 -28.46 -22.44 -21.53
CA LYS A 96 -27.29 -21.75 -22.07
C LYS A 96 -26.10 -21.91 -21.13
N GLN A 97 -24.94 -22.13 -21.72
CA GLN A 97 -23.63 -22.20 -21.06
C GLN A 97 -22.59 -21.33 -21.76
N TRP A 98 -21.65 -20.82 -20.98
CA TRP A 98 -20.51 -20.06 -21.49
C TRP A 98 -19.24 -20.75 -21.02
N ALA A 99 -18.23 -20.82 -21.88
CA ALA A 99 -16.91 -21.30 -21.52
C ALA A 99 -15.94 -20.13 -21.44
N VAL A 100 -14.95 -20.22 -20.55
CA VAL A 100 -13.78 -19.33 -20.62
C VAL A 100 -13.07 -19.56 -21.95
N ASP A 101 -12.93 -18.52 -22.75
CA ASP A 101 -12.22 -18.57 -24.02
C ASP A 101 -10.73 -18.39 -23.77
N PHE A 102 -10.00 -19.48 -23.53
CA PHE A 102 -8.57 -19.39 -23.21
C PHE A 102 -7.70 -18.90 -24.37
N HIS A 103 -8.10 -19.20 -25.61
CA HIS A 103 -7.38 -18.66 -26.77
C HIS A 103 -7.68 -17.17 -26.94
N GLY A 104 -8.95 -16.77 -26.81
CA GLY A 104 -9.35 -15.37 -26.78
C GLY A 104 -8.66 -14.58 -25.65
N LEU A 105 -8.58 -15.16 -24.44
CA LEU A 105 -7.87 -14.62 -23.30
C LEU A 105 -6.38 -14.47 -23.58
N ALA A 106 -5.73 -15.48 -24.18
CA ALA A 106 -4.33 -15.40 -24.59
C ALA A 106 -4.08 -14.24 -25.58
N VAL A 107 -4.98 -14.07 -26.56
CA VAL A 107 -4.96 -12.96 -27.51
C VAL A 107 -5.19 -11.62 -26.83
N ALA A 108 -6.14 -11.54 -25.88
CA ALA A 108 -6.43 -10.33 -25.13
C ALA A 108 -5.25 -9.91 -24.25
N VAL A 109 -4.60 -10.87 -23.58
CA VAL A 109 -3.38 -10.65 -22.78
C VAL A 109 -2.25 -10.16 -23.68
N ALA A 110 -2.02 -10.81 -24.82
CA ALA A 110 -0.95 -10.42 -25.75
C ALA A 110 -1.14 -8.99 -26.28
N LYS A 111 -2.39 -8.63 -26.63
CA LYS A 111 -2.75 -7.27 -27.06
C LYS A 111 -2.58 -6.25 -25.92
N GLY A 112 -3.08 -6.55 -24.73
CA GLY A 112 -3.04 -5.65 -23.57
C GLY A 112 -1.63 -5.37 -23.07
N LEU A 113 -0.71 -6.33 -23.20
CA LEU A 113 0.70 -6.17 -22.85
C LEU A 113 1.58 -5.70 -24.03
N HIS A 114 0.99 -5.44 -25.20
CA HIS A 114 1.68 -5.06 -26.43
C HIS A 114 2.84 -6.00 -26.78
N LEU A 115 2.60 -7.31 -26.73
CA LEU A 115 3.61 -8.32 -26.99
C LEU A 115 3.97 -8.40 -28.48
N ALA A 116 5.24 -8.65 -28.77
CA ALA A 116 5.72 -8.92 -30.12
C ALA A 116 5.65 -10.43 -30.42
N GLY A 117 5.03 -10.80 -31.54
CA GLY A 117 4.89 -12.19 -31.99
C GLY A 117 3.43 -12.61 -32.16
N GLU A 118 3.21 -13.91 -32.32
CA GLU A 118 1.89 -14.51 -32.47
C GLU A 118 1.57 -15.41 -31.28
N VAL A 119 0.28 -15.53 -30.97
CA VAL A 119 -0.22 -16.41 -29.91
C VAL A 119 -0.30 -17.84 -30.46
N GLU A 120 0.40 -18.77 -29.79
CA GLU A 120 0.49 -20.17 -30.19
C GLU A 120 0.14 -21.08 -29.00
N GLU A 121 -0.75 -22.05 -29.22
CA GLU A 121 -1.07 -23.06 -28.22
C GLU A 121 0.03 -24.15 -28.22
N MET A 122 0.78 -24.23 -27.11
CA MET A 122 1.90 -25.15 -26.96
C MET A 122 1.49 -26.47 -26.31
N VAL A 123 0.57 -26.40 -25.34
CA VAL A 123 -0.03 -27.57 -24.69
C VAL A 123 -1.55 -27.38 -24.74
N PRO A 124 -2.30 -28.31 -25.37
CA PRO A 124 -3.73 -28.17 -25.57
C PRO A 124 -4.48 -27.80 -24.30
N ARG A 125 -5.19 -26.67 -24.34
CA ARG A 125 -5.98 -26.06 -23.25
C ARG A 125 -5.21 -25.78 -21.95
N ARG A 126 -3.87 -25.76 -21.99
CA ARG A 126 -3.03 -25.63 -20.78
C ARG A 126 -1.95 -24.57 -20.88
N LEU A 127 -1.31 -24.41 -22.04
CA LEU A 127 -0.18 -23.50 -22.19
C LEU A 127 -0.19 -22.82 -23.56
N TRP A 128 -0.09 -21.50 -23.55
CA TRP A 128 0.04 -20.68 -24.75
C TRP A 128 1.32 -19.84 -24.68
N SER A 129 2.06 -19.78 -25.79
CA SER A 129 3.11 -18.76 -25.99
C SER A 129 2.43 -17.50 -26.50
N LEU A 130 2.70 -16.36 -25.86
CA LEU A 130 2.04 -15.08 -26.17
C LEU A 130 2.94 -14.12 -26.95
N GLY A 131 4.23 -14.44 -27.07
CA GLY A 131 5.24 -13.59 -27.68
C GLY A 131 6.26 -13.06 -26.68
N LYS A 132 6.89 -11.93 -27.02
CA LYS A 132 8.00 -11.34 -26.27
C LYS A 132 7.73 -9.89 -25.92
N THR A 133 8.29 -9.45 -24.79
CA THR A 133 8.26 -8.03 -24.40
C THR A 133 9.45 -7.69 -23.52
N THR A 134 9.71 -6.39 -23.38
CA THR A 134 10.71 -5.88 -22.44
C THR A 134 10.00 -5.33 -21.21
N ILE A 135 10.18 -6.02 -20.07
CA ILE A 135 9.55 -5.68 -18.78
C ILE A 135 10.63 -5.74 -17.70
N GLY A 136 10.78 -4.66 -16.94
CA GLY A 136 11.81 -4.56 -15.90
C GLY A 136 13.25 -4.57 -16.46
N GLY A 137 13.44 -4.02 -17.67
CA GLY A 137 14.73 -3.93 -18.35
C GLY A 137 15.29 -5.25 -18.88
N ARG A 138 14.47 -6.30 -18.97
CA ARG A 138 14.83 -7.60 -19.56
C ARG A 138 13.82 -7.98 -20.62
N THR A 139 14.31 -8.55 -21.73
CA THR A 139 13.45 -9.23 -22.69
C THR A 139 12.99 -10.56 -22.09
N ARG A 140 11.69 -10.81 -22.12
CA ARG A 140 11.07 -12.02 -21.59
C ARG A 140 10.17 -12.65 -22.64
N ASP A 141 10.21 -13.97 -22.72
CA ASP A 141 9.16 -14.73 -23.40
C ASP A 141 7.99 -14.87 -22.43
N VAL A 142 6.79 -14.56 -22.91
CA VAL A 142 5.57 -14.53 -22.09
C VAL A 142 4.68 -15.71 -22.47
N PHE A 143 4.15 -16.38 -21.45
CA PHE A 143 3.27 -17.52 -21.57
C PHE A 143 2.01 -17.30 -20.75
N LEU A 144 0.88 -17.87 -21.20
CA LEU A 144 -0.33 -18.04 -20.38
C LEU A 144 -0.42 -19.52 -20.00
N ALA A 145 -0.60 -19.83 -18.72
CA ALA A 145 -0.77 -21.20 -18.25
C ALA A 145 -2.05 -21.36 -17.41
N ARG A 146 -2.70 -22.52 -17.53
CA ARG A 146 -3.91 -22.90 -16.80
C ARG A 146 -3.70 -24.22 -16.07
N GLY A 147 -4.30 -24.36 -14.89
CA GLY A 147 -4.24 -25.62 -14.15
C GLY A 147 -2.82 -25.90 -13.66
N THR A 148 -2.12 -24.84 -13.24
CA THR A 148 -0.78 -24.93 -12.65
C THR A 148 -0.81 -25.51 -11.24
N THR A 149 -2.00 -25.58 -10.63
CA THR A 149 -2.28 -26.22 -9.34
C THR A 149 -2.79 -27.66 -9.47
N TRP A 150 -2.98 -28.17 -10.70
CA TRP A 150 -3.48 -29.53 -10.93
C TRP A 150 -2.37 -30.56 -10.71
N VAL A 151 -2.76 -31.78 -10.31
CA VAL A 151 -1.83 -32.88 -10.01
C VAL A 151 -0.94 -33.23 -11.21
N ASP A 152 -1.44 -33.05 -12.43
CA ASP A 152 -0.72 -33.33 -13.69
C ASP A 152 0.12 -32.14 -14.20
N ALA A 153 0.16 -31.01 -13.48
CA ALA A 153 0.91 -29.82 -13.91
C ALA A 153 2.39 -30.11 -14.24
N PRO A 154 3.16 -30.85 -13.40
CA PRO A 154 4.58 -31.08 -13.67
C PRO A 154 4.81 -31.88 -14.96
N SER A 155 3.93 -32.85 -15.27
CA SER A 155 4.04 -33.64 -16.50
C SER A 155 3.56 -32.86 -17.73
N ALA A 156 2.50 -32.04 -17.58
CA ALA A 156 1.96 -31.22 -18.66
C ALA A 156 2.93 -30.11 -19.12
N PHE A 157 3.60 -29.42 -18.17
CA PHE A 157 4.53 -28.33 -18.50
C PHE A 157 5.97 -28.82 -18.71
N GLY A 158 6.39 -29.89 -18.02
CA GLY A 158 7.75 -30.39 -18.10
C GLY A 158 8.16 -30.93 -19.47
N GLN A 159 7.19 -31.25 -20.34
CA GLN A 159 7.43 -31.69 -21.72
C GLN A 159 7.55 -30.51 -22.71
N CYS A 160 7.28 -29.27 -22.29
CA CYS A 160 7.30 -28.12 -23.18
C CYS A 160 8.72 -27.56 -23.35
N GLU A 161 9.40 -27.96 -24.43
CA GLU A 161 10.77 -27.51 -24.74
C GLU A 161 10.91 -25.99 -24.80
N ARG A 162 9.95 -25.29 -25.40
CA ARG A 162 10.01 -23.83 -25.58
C ARG A 162 9.93 -23.06 -24.26
N LEU A 163 9.11 -23.52 -23.32
CA LEU A 163 9.04 -22.95 -21.98
C LEU A 163 10.35 -23.22 -21.23
N ASN A 164 10.82 -24.47 -21.26
CA ASN A 164 12.01 -24.91 -20.53
C ASN A 164 13.32 -24.31 -21.08
N ALA A 165 13.37 -23.97 -22.37
CA ALA A 165 14.52 -23.34 -23.01
C ALA A 165 14.57 -21.81 -22.82
N SER A 166 13.50 -21.18 -22.33
CA SER A 166 13.41 -19.73 -22.26
C SER A 166 14.13 -19.14 -21.04
N VAL A 167 15.23 -18.45 -21.31
CA VAL A 167 16.02 -17.74 -20.29
C VAL A 167 15.28 -16.48 -19.87
N GLY A 168 14.42 -16.59 -18.84
CA GLY A 168 13.65 -15.48 -18.29
C GLY A 168 12.14 -15.51 -18.58
N ALA A 169 11.59 -16.70 -18.82
CA ALA A 169 10.15 -16.93 -19.00
C ALA A 169 9.30 -16.22 -17.92
N LEU A 170 8.24 -15.57 -18.39
CA LEU A 170 7.16 -15.05 -17.58
C LEU A 170 5.91 -15.88 -17.85
N VAL A 171 5.38 -16.52 -16.82
CA VAL A 171 4.13 -17.28 -16.88
C VAL A 171 3.03 -16.47 -16.20
N LEU A 172 1.99 -16.12 -16.96
CA LEU A 172 0.77 -15.54 -16.46
C LEU A 172 -0.24 -16.66 -16.16
N VAL A 173 -0.90 -16.61 -15.01
CA VAL A 173 -1.90 -17.61 -14.62
C VAL A 173 -3.24 -16.93 -14.31
N PRO A 174 -4.39 -17.41 -14.80
CA PRO A 174 -5.69 -16.81 -14.49
C PRO A 174 -6.05 -16.88 -13.00
N GLY A 175 -5.75 -18.01 -12.35
CA GLY A 175 -6.17 -18.31 -10.99
C GLY A 175 -5.08 -18.12 -9.95
N ASP A 176 -4.83 -19.17 -9.16
CA ASP A 176 -3.92 -19.09 -8.00
C ASP A 176 -2.46 -19.34 -8.38
N MET A 177 -1.56 -18.83 -7.53
CA MET A 177 -0.14 -19.13 -7.66
C MET A 177 0.10 -20.63 -7.50
N PRO A 178 0.85 -21.27 -8.41
CA PRO A 178 1.21 -22.68 -8.25
C PRO A 178 2.13 -22.90 -7.05
N GLN A 179 2.09 -24.12 -6.51
CA GLN A 179 3.13 -24.59 -5.59
C GLN A 179 4.45 -24.79 -6.34
N GLN A 180 5.58 -24.72 -5.63
CA GLN A 180 6.93 -24.78 -6.24
C GLN A 180 7.16 -26.01 -7.12
N GLU A 181 6.44 -27.11 -6.85
CA GLU A 181 6.54 -28.41 -7.54
C GLU A 181 5.87 -28.45 -8.93
N ALA A 182 5.11 -27.42 -9.31
CA ALA A 182 4.41 -27.37 -10.60
C ALA A 182 5.34 -27.31 -11.83
N TRP A 183 6.61 -26.94 -11.62
CA TRP A 183 7.60 -26.75 -12.68
C TRP A 183 8.74 -27.76 -12.56
N THR A 184 9.24 -28.24 -13.69
CA THR A 184 10.44 -29.08 -13.73
C THR A 184 11.69 -28.20 -13.84
N GLY A 185 12.53 -28.19 -12.80
CA GLY A 185 13.79 -27.44 -12.81
C GLY A 185 13.70 -26.08 -12.11
N ASP A 186 14.39 -25.07 -12.64
CA ASP A 186 14.33 -23.71 -12.10
C ASP A 186 12.99 -23.06 -12.49
N PRO A 187 12.12 -22.70 -11.53
CA PRO A 187 10.78 -22.24 -11.83
C PRO A 187 10.81 -20.88 -12.54
N PRO A 188 9.95 -20.67 -13.58
CA PRO A 188 9.83 -19.38 -14.23
C PRO A 188 9.22 -18.34 -13.28
N SER A 189 9.31 -17.06 -13.64
CA SER A 189 8.58 -16.02 -12.91
C SER A 189 7.08 -16.18 -13.17
N VAL A 190 6.28 -16.41 -12.13
CA VAL A 190 4.82 -16.58 -12.25
C VAL A 190 4.08 -15.37 -11.70
N VAL A 191 3.09 -14.85 -12.43
CA VAL A 191 2.24 -13.73 -12.00
C VAL A 191 0.76 -14.05 -12.25
N PRO A 192 -0.10 -13.99 -11.22
CA PRO A 192 -1.55 -14.14 -11.41
C PRO A 192 -2.15 -12.94 -12.13
N LEU A 193 -2.97 -13.20 -13.16
CA LEU A 193 -3.69 -12.17 -13.92
C LEU A 193 -4.58 -11.32 -13.00
N LYS A 194 -5.21 -11.93 -12.00
CA LYS A 194 -6.05 -11.23 -11.00
C LYS A 194 -5.34 -10.10 -10.23
N LEU A 195 -4.01 -10.05 -10.23
CA LEU A 195 -3.25 -8.98 -9.57
C LEU A 195 -2.93 -7.81 -10.49
N VAL A 196 -2.88 -8.03 -11.81
CA VAL A 196 -2.32 -7.08 -12.77
C VAL A 196 -3.31 -6.69 -13.88
N ALA A 197 -4.35 -7.47 -14.09
CA ALA A 197 -5.32 -7.30 -15.17
C ALA A 197 -6.64 -6.74 -14.64
N HIS A 198 -7.22 -5.81 -15.38
CA HIS A 198 -8.54 -5.25 -15.15
C HIS A 198 -9.24 -5.00 -16.48
N LEU A 199 -10.55 -4.77 -16.42
CA LEU A 199 -11.36 -4.48 -17.61
C LEU A 199 -11.49 -2.97 -17.78
N GLU A 200 -11.10 -2.46 -18.94
CA GLU A 200 -11.23 -1.05 -19.32
C GLU A 200 -11.75 -0.97 -20.76
N ASP A 201 -12.81 -0.21 -21.00
CA ASP A 201 -13.43 -0.05 -22.33
C ASP A 201 -13.69 -1.38 -23.06
N LYS A 202 -14.19 -2.39 -22.33
CA LYS A 202 -14.45 -3.76 -22.82
C LYS A 202 -13.19 -4.49 -23.33
N ARG A 203 -12.02 -4.11 -22.84
CA ARG A 203 -10.73 -4.73 -23.19
C ARG A 203 -9.95 -5.05 -21.92
N LEU A 204 -9.08 -6.06 -22.02
CA LEU A 204 -8.20 -6.41 -20.91
C LEU A 204 -7.02 -5.43 -20.88
N ALA A 205 -6.98 -4.60 -19.84
CA ALA A 205 -5.91 -3.66 -19.56
C ALA A 205 -5.02 -4.18 -18.43
N PHE A 206 -3.78 -3.68 -18.37
CA PHE A 206 -2.76 -4.17 -17.44
C PHE A 206 -2.04 -3.03 -16.73
N ASP A 207 -1.91 -3.15 -15.40
CA ASP A 207 -0.98 -2.33 -14.63
C ASP A 207 0.45 -2.83 -14.85
N ARG A 208 1.11 -2.24 -15.86
CA ARG A 208 2.47 -2.61 -16.24
C ARG A 208 3.49 -2.30 -15.15
N ASP A 209 3.31 -1.21 -14.40
CA ASP A 209 4.22 -0.83 -13.33
C ASP A 209 4.12 -1.82 -12.16
N HIS A 210 2.90 -2.26 -11.82
CA HIS A 210 2.70 -3.31 -10.84
C HIS A 210 3.29 -4.64 -11.30
N LEU A 211 3.08 -5.03 -12.56
CA LEU A 211 3.69 -6.21 -13.16
C LEU A 211 5.23 -6.15 -13.09
N GLU A 212 5.84 -5.00 -13.40
CA GLU A 212 7.28 -4.80 -13.25
C GLU A 212 7.75 -4.91 -11.80
N SER A 213 6.98 -4.37 -10.85
CA SER A 213 7.27 -4.48 -9.42
C SER A 213 7.25 -5.94 -8.94
N LEU A 214 6.25 -6.73 -9.36
CA LEU A 214 6.16 -8.16 -9.01
C LEU A 214 7.35 -8.95 -9.56
N LEU A 215 7.76 -8.68 -10.80
CA LEU A 215 8.88 -9.37 -11.46
C LEU A 215 10.25 -8.94 -10.96
N THR A 216 10.33 -7.80 -10.29
CA THR A 216 11.56 -7.34 -9.62
C THR A 216 11.60 -7.74 -8.15
N GLY A 217 10.50 -8.26 -7.61
CA GLY A 217 10.36 -8.78 -6.25
C GLY A 217 11.17 -10.05 -5.96
N ASP A 218 11.41 -10.88 -6.98
CA ASP A 218 12.18 -12.14 -6.87
C ASP A 218 13.69 -11.98 -7.07
N ARG A 219 14.15 -10.76 -7.34
CA ARG A 219 15.53 -10.46 -6.97
C ARG A 219 15.55 -10.53 -5.43
N ARG A 220 16.29 -11.51 -4.90
CA ARG A 220 17.35 -11.13 -3.93
C ARG A 220 18.05 -9.95 -4.58
N LYS A 221 17.55 -8.73 -4.33
CA LYS A 221 18.14 -7.49 -4.80
C LYS A 221 19.59 -7.67 -4.37
N ALA A 222 20.52 -7.58 -5.34
CA ALA A 222 21.90 -7.30 -4.96
C ALA A 222 21.77 -6.19 -3.90
N PRO A 223 22.26 -6.43 -2.67
CA PRO A 223 21.97 -5.57 -1.54
C PRO A 223 22.19 -4.15 -2.02
N ILE A 224 21.23 -3.26 -1.78
CA ILE A 224 21.48 -1.85 -2.02
C ILE A 224 22.77 -1.58 -1.27
N LYS A 225 23.85 -1.28 -1.99
CA LYS A 225 25.12 -0.94 -1.38
C LYS A 225 25.10 0.57 -1.31
N ALA A 226 25.08 1.12 -0.10
CA ALA A 226 25.56 2.47 0.08
C ALA A 226 27.02 2.49 -0.44
N GLN A 227 27.43 3.58 -1.10
CA GLN A 227 28.84 3.69 -1.55
C GLN A 227 29.76 3.68 -0.33
N ASP A 228 29.29 4.27 0.77
CA ASP A 228 29.90 4.18 2.10
C ASP A 228 28.83 3.84 3.15
N SER A 229 29.20 3.02 4.14
CA SER A 229 28.34 2.67 5.26
C SER A 229 28.87 3.21 6.59
N PHE A 230 27.95 3.44 7.53
CA PHE A 230 28.26 3.74 8.91
C PHE A 230 28.91 2.52 9.59
N PRO A 231 30.04 2.68 10.29
CA PRO A 231 30.71 1.59 10.98
C PRO A 231 29.98 1.29 12.30
N THR A 232 28.82 0.64 12.20
CA THR A 232 27.91 0.33 13.32
C THR A 232 28.63 -0.44 14.43
N PRO A 233 28.68 0.11 15.66
CA PRO A 233 29.22 -0.61 16.81
C PRO A 233 28.45 -1.91 17.10
N PRO A 234 29.10 -2.99 17.59
CA PRO A 234 28.41 -4.22 17.96
C PRO A 234 27.29 -3.99 19.00
N GLY A 235 26.16 -4.70 18.81
CA GLY A 235 25.00 -4.63 19.71
C GLY A 235 24.25 -3.30 19.68
N THR A 236 24.41 -2.49 18.63
CA THR A 236 23.62 -1.25 18.44
C THR A 236 22.19 -1.62 18.07
N HIS A 237 21.21 -1.00 18.75
CA HIS A 237 19.80 -1.08 18.38
C HIS A 237 19.38 0.20 17.64
N TRP A 238 18.29 0.16 16.85
CA TRP A 238 17.81 1.35 16.14
C TRP A 238 17.54 2.53 17.09
N GLN A 239 17.10 2.26 18.32
CA GLN A 239 16.84 3.29 19.33
C GLN A 239 18.11 4.04 19.78
N ASP A 240 19.30 3.45 19.59
CA ASP A 240 20.60 4.05 19.91
C ASP A 240 21.11 4.98 18.79
N VAL A 241 20.42 5.04 17.66
CA VAL A 241 20.83 5.78 16.46
C VAL A 241 20.16 7.16 16.44
N MET A 242 20.96 8.18 16.19
CA MET A 242 20.53 9.54 15.91
C MET A 242 20.95 9.93 14.50
N VAL A 243 20.02 10.53 13.75
CA VAL A 243 20.24 10.94 12.36
C VAL A 243 19.88 12.41 12.19
N TRP A 244 20.80 13.20 11.61
CA TRP A 244 20.50 14.54 11.14
C TRP A 244 20.53 14.60 9.62
N VAL A 245 19.53 15.23 9.03
CA VAL A 245 19.44 15.38 7.57
C VAL A 245 19.45 16.86 7.22
N THR A 246 20.20 17.21 6.19
CA THR A 246 20.20 18.54 5.54
C THR A 246 19.75 18.40 4.09
N ASP A 247 19.77 19.49 3.33
CA ASP A 247 19.53 19.42 1.90
C ASP A 247 20.50 18.50 1.13
N SER A 248 21.73 18.31 1.64
CA SER A 248 22.79 17.60 0.90
C SER A 248 23.55 16.52 1.69
N THR A 249 23.39 16.46 3.01
CA THR A 249 24.14 15.54 3.89
C THR A 249 23.24 14.84 4.90
N ILE A 250 23.70 13.67 5.34
CA ILE A 250 23.14 12.90 6.45
C ILE A 250 24.25 12.61 7.45
N SER A 251 24.08 13.06 8.68
CA SER A 251 24.95 12.77 9.82
C SER A 251 24.34 11.65 10.63
N ILE A 252 25.11 10.60 10.93
CA ILE A 252 24.64 9.46 11.72
C ILE A 252 25.52 9.34 12.96
N GLU A 253 24.88 9.28 14.12
CA GLU A 253 25.53 9.00 15.38
C GLU A 253 24.95 7.74 16.03
N ALA A 254 25.81 6.87 16.53
CA ALA A 254 25.43 5.76 17.40
C ALA A 254 26.58 5.39 18.34
N LYS A 255 26.28 5.21 19.64
CA LYS A 255 27.23 4.78 20.69
C LYS A 255 28.62 5.47 20.58
N ARG A 256 28.65 6.80 20.58
CA ARG A 256 29.87 7.65 20.51
C ARG A 256 30.67 7.59 19.20
N ARG A 257 30.08 7.02 18.13
CA ARG A 257 30.59 7.20 16.78
C ARG A 257 29.66 8.14 16.03
N ASN A 258 30.23 9.12 15.36
CA ASN A 258 29.53 10.02 14.46
C ASN A 258 30.20 9.97 13.08
N ARG A 259 29.42 10.01 12.00
CA ARG A 259 29.92 10.09 10.63
C ARG A 259 28.92 10.81 9.73
N ASP A 260 29.46 11.68 8.89
CA ASP A 260 28.70 12.42 7.86
C ASP A 260 28.83 11.74 6.49
N PHE A 261 27.73 11.74 5.74
CA PHE A 261 27.66 11.25 4.36
C PHE A 261 26.97 12.29 3.48
N SER A 262 27.44 12.45 2.24
CA SER A 262 26.63 13.14 1.22
C SER A 262 25.46 12.26 0.79
N PHE A 263 24.40 12.85 0.23
CA PHE A 263 23.29 12.07 -0.35
C PHE A 263 23.80 11.05 -1.40
N GLN A 264 24.88 11.37 -2.13
CA GLN A 264 25.50 10.46 -3.08
C GLN A 264 26.17 9.26 -2.38
N ALA A 265 27.02 9.52 -1.39
CA ALA A 265 27.73 8.47 -0.65
C ALA A 265 26.74 7.55 0.10
N ALA A 266 25.64 8.13 0.59
CA ALA A 266 24.56 7.43 1.26
C ALA A 266 23.63 6.63 0.31
N GLY A 267 23.79 6.78 -1.02
CA GLY A 267 23.03 6.01 -2.02
C GLY A 267 21.67 6.62 -2.39
N PHE A 268 21.53 7.95 -2.30
CA PHE A 268 20.32 8.72 -2.59
C PHE A 268 20.47 9.67 -3.80
N GLU A 269 21.41 9.40 -4.70
CA GLU A 269 21.56 10.17 -5.96
C GLU A 269 20.55 9.72 -7.03
N GLU A 270 19.95 10.68 -7.73
CA GLU A 270 19.05 10.45 -8.86
C GLU A 270 19.78 9.78 -10.03
N LYS A 271 19.31 8.60 -10.45
CA LYS A 271 19.99 7.81 -11.49
C LYS A 271 20.03 8.50 -12.85
N ARG A 272 19.03 9.35 -13.13
CA ARG A 272 18.90 10.07 -14.40
C ARG A 272 19.69 11.37 -14.44
N LYS A 273 20.08 11.93 -13.28
CA LYS A 273 20.76 13.22 -13.18
C LYS A 273 21.77 13.23 -12.03
N ARG A 274 23.06 13.26 -12.39
CA ARG A 274 24.16 13.30 -11.41
C ARG A 274 24.13 14.57 -10.56
N GLY A 275 24.51 14.44 -9.30
CA GLY A 275 24.61 15.54 -8.33
C GLY A 275 23.26 16.06 -7.84
N VAL A 276 22.18 15.30 -8.03
CA VAL A 276 20.83 15.67 -7.54
C VAL A 276 20.31 14.56 -6.62
N PRO A 277 19.77 14.90 -5.44
CA PRO A 277 19.11 13.92 -4.58
C PRO A 277 17.82 13.40 -5.21
N ASP A 278 17.50 12.13 -4.98
CA ASP A 278 16.27 11.53 -5.51
C ASP A 278 15.05 11.74 -4.60
N ALA A 279 13.89 11.23 -5.04
CA ALA A 279 12.64 11.32 -4.31
C ALA A 279 12.69 10.66 -2.91
N ILE A 280 13.56 9.66 -2.70
CA ILE A 280 13.69 8.99 -1.41
C ILE A 280 14.47 9.85 -0.42
N TRP A 281 15.45 10.65 -0.89
CA TRP A 281 16.07 11.69 -0.06
C TRP A 281 15.05 12.70 0.43
N SER A 282 14.17 13.14 -0.48
CA SER A 282 13.09 14.07 -0.16
C SER A 282 12.14 13.48 0.90
N LEU A 283 11.75 12.20 0.77
CA LEU A 283 10.97 11.51 1.79
C LEU A 283 11.70 11.45 3.14
N LEU A 284 13.00 11.16 3.15
CA LEU A 284 13.81 11.14 4.38
C LEU A 284 13.86 12.52 5.05
N LYS A 285 13.96 13.60 4.27
CA LYS A 285 13.84 14.98 4.79
C LYS A 285 12.46 15.23 5.40
N VAL A 286 11.37 14.74 4.79
CA VAL A 286 10.02 14.87 5.37
C VAL A 286 9.93 14.14 6.71
N PHE A 287 10.51 12.94 6.83
CA PHE A 287 10.62 12.28 8.13
C PHE A 287 11.42 13.12 9.13
N ALA A 288 12.56 13.66 8.72
CA ALA A 288 13.42 14.49 9.57
C ALA A 288 12.74 15.77 10.06
N MET A 289 11.98 16.45 9.20
CA MET A 289 11.19 17.64 9.55
C MET A 289 10.02 17.32 10.48
N ARG A 290 9.48 16.09 10.40
CA ARG A 290 8.34 15.62 11.22
C ARG A 290 8.75 14.75 12.41
N GLY A 291 10.01 14.83 12.86
CA GLY A 291 10.50 14.08 14.03
C GLY A 291 10.42 12.55 13.89
N GLY A 292 10.46 12.03 12.66
CA GLY A 292 10.46 10.61 12.37
C GLY A 292 9.08 9.96 12.21
N VAL A 293 7.99 10.75 12.11
CA VAL A 293 6.63 10.21 11.94
C VAL A 293 5.92 10.82 10.74
N ILE A 294 5.35 9.97 9.87
CA ILE A 294 4.49 10.38 8.75
C ILE A 294 3.17 9.59 8.81
N PRO A 295 2.01 10.27 8.88
CA PRO A 295 0.70 9.60 8.81
C PRO A 295 0.44 9.04 7.40
N PHE A 296 -0.24 7.90 7.34
CA PHE A 296 -0.57 7.21 6.09
C PHE A 296 -1.70 7.91 5.31
N ASP A 297 -2.58 8.62 6.01
CA ASP A 297 -3.78 9.27 5.51
C ASP A 297 -3.80 10.81 5.64
N GLY A 298 -2.67 11.43 5.98
CA GLY A 298 -2.55 12.89 6.11
C GLY A 298 -2.90 13.65 4.82
N ALA A 299 -3.58 14.79 4.99
CA ALA A 299 -4.04 15.67 3.91
C ALA A 299 -2.91 16.44 3.19
N ASP A 300 -1.71 16.51 3.78
CA ASP A 300 -0.61 17.35 3.28
C ASP A 300 0.31 16.66 2.26
N LEU A 301 0.10 15.37 1.98
CA LEU A 301 0.85 14.66 0.96
C LEU A 301 0.11 14.77 -0.37
N ASP A 302 0.80 15.19 -1.42
CA ASP A 302 0.21 15.20 -2.76
C ASP A 302 -0.31 13.80 -3.15
N HIS A 303 -1.32 13.77 -4.01
CA HIS A 303 -2.01 12.55 -4.41
C HIS A 303 -1.05 11.50 -5.03
N SER A 304 -0.02 11.94 -5.75
CA SER A 304 0.96 11.04 -6.38
C SER A 304 1.91 10.38 -5.38
N THR A 305 2.24 11.11 -4.31
CA THR A 305 3.09 10.69 -3.19
C THR A 305 2.32 9.74 -2.27
N ARG A 306 1.02 9.97 -2.04
CA ARG A 306 0.15 9.05 -1.28
C ARG A 306 0.02 7.69 -1.97
N THR A 307 -0.21 7.68 -3.28
CA THR A 307 -0.38 6.44 -4.05
C THR A 307 0.89 5.57 -4.05
N ASN A 308 2.07 6.19 -3.89
CA ASN A 308 3.37 5.51 -3.93
C ASN A 308 4.11 5.43 -2.58
N LEU A 309 3.53 5.93 -1.49
CA LEU A 309 4.20 6.03 -0.18
C LEU A 309 4.70 4.67 0.32
N LYS A 310 3.91 3.60 0.16
CA LYS A 310 4.29 2.22 0.52
C LYS A 310 5.58 1.80 -0.19
N GLN A 311 5.69 2.13 -1.48
CA GLN A 311 6.85 1.77 -2.30
C GLN A 311 8.07 2.61 -1.91
N TYR A 312 7.90 3.92 -1.67
CA TYR A 312 9.00 4.77 -1.24
C TYR A 312 9.54 4.40 0.14
N VAL A 313 8.67 4.07 1.10
CA VAL A 313 9.08 3.56 2.42
C VAL A 313 9.81 2.22 2.28
N SER A 314 9.34 1.33 1.40
CA SER A 314 10.03 0.06 1.13
C SER A 314 11.47 0.28 0.61
N VAL A 315 11.66 1.20 -0.34
CA VAL A 315 12.99 1.56 -0.85
C VAL A 315 13.84 2.25 0.22
N LEU A 316 13.24 3.13 1.03
CA LEU A 316 13.92 3.82 2.13
C LEU A 316 14.46 2.84 3.17
N ARG A 317 13.67 1.85 3.60
CA ARG A 317 14.10 0.78 4.53
C ARG A 317 15.34 0.04 4.01
N GLN A 318 15.35 -0.27 2.71
CA GLN A 318 16.47 -0.97 2.08
C GLN A 318 17.75 -0.11 2.09
N ARG A 319 17.62 1.20 1.84
CA ARG A 319 18.76 2.13 1.87
C ARG A 319 19.28 2.40 3.27
N LEU A 320 18.40 2.57 4.25
CA LEU A 320 18.81 2.76 5.65
C LEU A 320 19.55 1.55 6.20
N ARG A 321 19.11 0.32 5.88
CA ARG A 321 19.83 -0.91 6.25
C ARG A 321 21.19 -1.03 5.56
N ALA A 322 21.31 -0.50 4.34
CA ALA A 322 22.58 -0.45 3.62
C ALA A 322 23.55 0.56 4.23
N LEU A 323 23.03 1.72 4.62
CA LEU A 323 23.80 2.81 5.20
C LEU A 323 24.20 2.52 6.64
N ILE A 324 23.34 1.87 7.42
CA ILE A 324 23.57 1.53 8.84
C ILE A 324 23.43 0.01 9.01
N PRO A 325 24.43 -0.77 8.56
CA PRO A 325 24.37 -2.23 8.58
C PRO A 325 24.51 -2.79 10.01
N GLY A 326 24.08 -4.03 10.23
CA GLY A 326 24.34 -4.73 11.50
C GLY A 326 23.42 -4.39 12.67
N ILE A 327 22.28 -3.73 12.40
CA ILE A 327 21.20 -3.52 13.37
C ILE A 327 19.99 -4.36 12.95
N ASP A 328 19.50 -5.21 13.86
CA ASP A 328 18.31 -6.03 13.63
C ASP A 328 17.02 -5.20 13.72
N GLY A 329 15.99 -5.61 12.95
CA GLY A 329 14.66 -5.00 12.98
C GLY A 329 14.29 -4.15 11.76
N ASP A 330 13.11 -3.54 11.80
CA ASP A 330 12.63 -2.61 10.78
C ASP A 330 13.04 -1.17 11.18
N PRO A 331 13.82 -0.44 10.36
CA PRO A 331 14.12 0.97 10.62
C PRO A 331 12.88 1.88 10.51
N VAL A 332 11.85 1.48 9.75
CA VAL A 332 10.64 2.30 9.52
C VAL A 332 9.36 1.44 9.64
N PRO A 333 9.03 0.90 10.82
CA PRO A 333 7.82 0.12 11.02
C PRO A 333 6.54 0.90 10.67
N HIS A 334 5.53 0.16 10.22
CA HIS A 334 4.17 0.67 10.08
C HIS A 334 3.40 0.37 11.36
N VAL A 335 3.01 1.42 12.09
CA VAL A 335 2.21 1.32 13.31
C VAL A 335 0.74 1.29 12.90
N LYS A 336 0.15 0.08 12.91
CA LYS A 336 -1.21 -0.15 12.38
C LYS A 336 -2.28 0.65 13.13
N ASP A 337 -2.14 0.75 14.45
CA ASP A 337 -3.14 1.41 15.31
C ASP A 337 -3.17 2.92 15.11
N GLU A 338 -2.01 3.52 14.81
CA GLU A 338 -1.85 4.96 14.55
C GLU A 338 -1.92 5.31 13.05
N ARG A 339 -2.10 4.32 12.18
CA ARG A 339 -2.03 4.47 10.71
C ARG A 339 -0.84 5.32 10.26
N SER A 340 0.34 5.06 10.82
CA SER A 340 1.52 5.90 10.58
C SER A 340 2.77 5.07 10.31
N TYR A 341 3.72 5.66 9.59
CA TYR A 341 5.09 5.18 9.54
C TYR A 341 5.90 5.91 10.59
N ARG A 342 6.58 5.15 11.45
CA ARG A 342 7.42 5.67 12.54
C ARG A 342 8.84 5.14 12.37
N MET A 343 9.82 6.02 12.47
CA MET A 343 11.23 5.63 12.51
C MET A 343 11.54 4.92 13.82
N SER A 344 12.28 3.80 13.77
CA SER A 344 12.76 3.08 14.96
C SER A 344 13.96 3.75 15.62
N PHE A 345 14.45 4.84 15.03
CA PHE A 345 15.58 5.65 15.47
C PHE A 345 15.19 7.14 15.48
N LYS A 346 15.98 7.98 16.15
CA LYS A 346 15.70 9.42 16.24
C LYS A 346 16.23 10.12 14.99
N ILE A 347 15.43 10.99 14.40
CA ILE A 347 15.78 11.74 13.20
C ILE A 347 15.32 13.19 13.31
N ALA A 348 16.19 14.12 12.91
CA ALA A 348 15.89 15.55 12.88
C ALA A 348 16.46 16.20 11.64
N SER A 349 15.83 17.29 11.18
CA SER A 349 16.45 18.17 10.19
C SER A 349 17.40 19.14 10.90
N ARG A 350 18.61 19.32 10.38
CA ARG A 350 19.54 20.36 10.88
C ARG A 350 19.11 21.77 10.47
N GLU A 351 18.24 21.87 9.48
CA GLU A 351 17.82 23.14 8.89
C GLU A 351 16.50 23.63 9.51
N SER A 352 15.51 22.76 9.77
CA SER A 352 14.23 23.10 10.41
C SER A 352 13.48 21.87 10.94
N LEU A 353 13.32 21.75 12.26
CA LEU A 353 12.38 20.79 12.88
C LEU A 353 11.09 21.54 13.21
N THR A 354 9.95 21.07 12.69
CA THR A 354 8.65 21.77 12.81
C THR A 354 7.57 20.82 13.32
N PHE A 355 6.69 21.31 14.17
CA PHE A 355 5.46 20.65 14.59
C PHE A 355 4.37 20.94 13.56
N PRO A 356 3.66 19.92 13.04
CA PRO A 356 2.61 20.11 12.04
C PRO A 356 1.32 20.61 12.70
N ALA A 357 1.31 21.86 13.15
CA ALA A 357 0.14 22.48 13.79
C ALA A 357 -1.00 22.64 12.77
N PRO A 358 -2.25 22.27 13.11
CA PRO A 358 -3.42 22.55 12.27
C PRO A 358 -3.58 24.04 11.96
N ASP A 359 -4.18 24.35 10.81
CA ASP A 359 -4.48 25.74 10.43
C ASP A 359 -5.32 26.44 11.51
N GLY A 360 -4.90 27.63 11.91
CA GLY A 360 -5.57 28.41 12.95
C GLY A 360 -5.20 28.06 14.39
N THR A 361 -4.22 27.17 14.62
CA THR A 361 -3.68 26.90 15.96
C THR A 361 -3.14 28.18 16.60
N GLN A 362 -3.44 28.40 17.88
CA GLN A 362 -2.94 29.55 18.66
C GLN A 362 -2.16 29.06 19.87
N TRP A 363 -1.19 29.84 20.37
CA TRP A 363 -0.40 29.47 21.54
C TRP A 363 -1.23 28.96 22.74
N PRO A 364 -2.38 29.57 23.12
CA PRO A 364 -3.16 29.11 24.27
C PRO A 364 -3.79 27.72 24.12
N THR A 365 -3.88 27.20 22.89
CA THR A 365 -4.36 25.83 22.62
C THR A 365 -3.23 24.82 22.52
N VAL A 366 -1.97 25.25 22.56
CA VAL A 366 -0.80 24.38 22.59
C VAL A 366 -0.54 23.96 24.02
N THR A 367 -0.31 22.67 24.24
CA THR A 367 0.18 22.15 25.52
C THR A 367 1.61 21.64 25.34
N ILE A 368 2.52 22.08 26.20
CA ILE A 368 3.89 21.55 26.27
C ILE A 368 4.07 20.90 27.64
N THR A 369 4.38 19.60 27.60
CA THR A 369 4.50 18.74 28.76
C THR A 369 5.95 18.28 28.92
N LEU A 370 6.53 18.45 30.11
CA LEU A 370 7.80 17.80 30.43
C LEU A 370 7.52 16.33 30.78
N VAL A 371 7.90 15.41 29.88
CA VAL A 371 7.70 13.96 30.04
C VAL A 371 8.91 13.34 30.76
N ARG A 372 10.12 13.77 30.38
CA ARG A 372 11.40 13.34 30.96
C ARG A 372 12.36 14.52 31.05
N PRO A 373 13.45 14.44 31.85
CA PRO A 373 14.45 15.51 31.91
C PRO A 373 15.07 15.88 30.56
N ASP A 374 15.02 14.96 29.59
CA ASP A 374 15.57 15.09 28.25
C ASP A 374 14.50 15.10 27.14
N ALA A 375 13.19 15.13 27.48
CA ALA A 375 12.12 15.08 26.50
C ALA A 375 10.86 15.85 26.89
N ILE A 376 10.28 16.53 25.90
CA ILE A 376 8.99 17.22 26.00
C ILE A 376 7.95 16.57 25.07
N ARG A 377 6.68 16.64 25.42
CA ARG A 377 5.55 16.34 24.53
C ARG A 377 4.82 17.63 24.19
N VAL A 378 4.58 17.87 22.92
CA VAL A 378 3.74 18.96 22.43
C VAL A 378 2.42 18.34 21.97
N SER A 379 1.30 18.86 22.47
CA SER A 379 -0.04 18.48 22.03
C SER A 379 -0.85 19.69 21.59
N VAL A 380 -1.65 19.51 20.54
CA VAL A 380 -2.61 20.50 20.06
C VAL A 380 -3.95 19.82 19.76
N PRO A 381 -5.10 20.46 20.09
CA PRO A 381 -6.40 19.99 19.66
C PRO A 381 -6.48 19.94 18.13
N ALA A 382 -7.03 18.87 17.57
CA ALA A 382 -7.23 18.68 16.14
C ALA A 382 -8.64 18.13 15.86
N THR A 383 -9.28 18.60 14.80
CA THR A 383 -10.58 18.07 14.38
C THR A 383 -10.39 17.04 13.27
N GLU A 384 -10.72 15.78 13.54
CA GLU A 384 -10.68 14.72 12.54
C GLU A 384 -12.05 14.62 11.86
N ARG A 385 -12.08 14.75 10.52
CA ARG A 385 -13.28 14.50 9.70
C ARG A 385 -13.28 13.06 9.25
N PHE A 386 -14.31 12.30 9.64
CA PHE A 386 -14.51 10.92 9.22
C PHE A 386 -15.91 10.74 8.65
N ALA A 387 -16.05 9.77 7.73
CA ALA A 387 -17.35 9.44 7.16
C ALA A 387 -18.13 8.58 8.17
N ALA A 388 -19.24 9.10 8.69
CA ALA A 388 -20.17 8.37 9.52
C ALA A 388 -21.39 7.99 8.68
N SER A 389 -21.72 6.70 8.63
CA SER A 389 -22.96 6.23 8.02
C SER A 389 -24.05 6.16 9.08
N THR A 390 -25.14 6.90 8.89
CA THR A 390 -26.35 6.81 9.71
C THR A 390 -27.49 6.25 8.87
N TYR A 391 -28.33 5.40 9.48
CA TYR A 391 -29.57 4.92 8.87
C TYR A 391 -30.68 5.91 9.25
N ALA A 392 -31.16 6.69 8.27
CA ALA A 392 -32.41 7.40 8.42
C ALA A 392 -33.57 6.42 8.15
N GLU A 393 -34.36 6.11 9.17
CA GLU A 393 -35.59 5.33 9.01
C GLU A 393 -36.67 6.22 8.38
N GLU A 394 -36.72 6.27 7.04
CA GLU A 394 -37.94 6.69 6.33
C GLU A 394 -38.76 5.47 5.89
N PRO A 395 -40.10 5.53 5.98
CA PRO A 395 -40.97 4.43 5.57
C PRO A 395 -41.02 4.35 4.03
N GLY A 396 -40.07 3.64 3.44
CA GLY A 396 -39.99 3.47 1.98
C GLY A 396 -38.69 2.87 1.43
N GLY A 397 -37.72 2.54 2.29
CA GLY A 397 -36.43 1.96 1.88
C GLY A 397 -35.28 2.88 2.29
N GLY A 398 -34.43 2.40 3.20
CA GLY A 398 -33.34 3.17 3.77
C GLY A 398 -32.33 3.60 2.69
N VAL A 399 -32.22 4.91 2.48
CA VAL A 399 -31.11 5.50 1.72
C VAL A 399 -29.92 5.62 2.68
N HIS A 400 -28.82 4.97 2.35
CA HIS A 400 -27.55 5.15 3.07
C HIS A 400 -27.08 6.60 2.89
N GLN A 401 -27.17 7.40 3.94
CA GLN A 401 -26.62 8.76 3.97
C GLN A 401 -25.21 8.71 4.58
N TRP A 402 -24.24 9.26 3.86
CA TRP A 402 -22.89 9.48 4.35
C TRP A 402 -22.81 10.91 4.85
N ASP A 403 -22.82 11.09 6.17
CA ASP A 403 -22.60 12.39 6.78
C ASP A 403 -21.13 12.51 7.20
N ALA A 404 -20.52 13.67 6.94
CA ALA A 404 -19.21 14.00 7.48
C ALA A 404 -19.37 14.25 8.99
N ALA A 405 -18.85 13.34 9.81
CA ALA A 405 -18.78 13.54 11.24
C ALA A 405 -17.40 14.12 11.61
N GLU A 406 -17.41 15.12 12.48
CA GLU A 406 -16.21 15.70 13.06
C GLU A 406 -16.02 15.11 14.47
N ARG A 407 -14.83 14.59 14.76
CA ARG A 407 -14.44 14.16 16.11
C ARG A 407 -13.27 15.01 16.58
N GLU A 408 -13.36 15.47 17.82
CA GLU A 408 -12.24 16.06 18.53
C GLU A 408 -11.18 14.98 18.78
N SER A 409 -9.97 15.26 18.31
CA SER A 409 -8.76 14.47 18.47
C SER A 409 -7.65 15.37 19.02
N GLU A 410 -6.55 14.77 19.47
CA GLU A 410 -5.38 15.51 19.93
C GLU A 410 -4.17 15.07 19.11
N LEU A 411 -3.52 16.02 18.45
CA LEU A 411 -2.29 15.77 17.72
C LEU A 411 -1.11 15.92 18.68
N GLU A 412 -0.47 14.79 19.01
CA GLU A 412 0.64 14.76 19.95
C GLU A 412 1.97 14.34 19.29
N ARG A 413 3.06 14.97 19.73
CA ARG A 413 4.44 14.62 19.37
C ARG A 413 5.40 14.77 20.55
N GLU A 414 6.28 13.80 20.72
CA GLU A 414 7.36 13.86 21.69
C GLU A 414 8.68 14.26 21.01
N TYR A 415 9.42 15.17 21.65
CA TYR A 415 10.70 15.70 21.20
C TYR A 415 11.76 15.50 22.27
N ASP A 416 12.88 14.88 21.88
CA ASP A 416 14.12 14.89 22.66
C ASP A 416 14.74 16.29 22.58
N LEU A 417 15.17 16.82 23.72
CA LEU A 417 15.72 18.18 23.82
C LEU A 417 16.93 18.38 22.88
N ARG A 418 17.72 17.34 22.59
CA ARG A 418 18.82 17.43 21.62
C ARG A 418 18.32 17.67 20.20
N MET A 419 17.18 17.10 19.82
CA MET A 419 16.65 17.24 18.46
C MET A 419 16.22 18.68 18.14
N ILE A 420 15.79 19.42 19.17
CA ILE A 420 15.36 20.83 19.07
C ILE A 420 16.45 21.82 19.53
N GLY A 421 17.69 21.37 19.73
CA GLY A 421 18.81 22.24 20.10
C GLY A 421 18.79 22.75 21.55
N LEU A 422 18.04 22.10 22.44
CA LEU A 422 17.89 22.45 23.85
C LEU A 422 18.79 21.61 24.78
N ALA A 423 19.60 20.71 24.23
CA ALA A 423 20.58 19.91 24.98
C ALA A 423 21.89 19.77 24.21
N ASP A 424 22.98 19.51 24.93
CA ASP A 424 24.31 19.27 24.38
C ASP A 424 24.45 17.84 23.77
N GLU A 425 25.63 17.53 23.22
CA GLU A 425 25.91 16.22 22.61
C GLU A 425 25.72 15.05 23.60
N ASP A 426 25.97 15.28 24.89
CA ASP A 426 25.78 14.30 25.97
C ASP A 426 24.31 14.16 26.41
N GLY A 427 23.39 14.94 25.83
CA GLY A 427 21.97 14.92 26.17
C GLY A 427 21.61 15.71 27.43
N ARG A 428 22.52 16.55 27.92
CA ARG A 428 22.26 17.41 29.08
C ARG A 428 21.65 18.73 28.61
N PRO A 429 20.58 19.23 29.26
CA PRO A 429 19.97 20.51 28.88
C PRO A 429 20.99 21.66 28.89
N ASN A 430 21.11 22.38 27.78
CA ASN A 430 21.91 23.60 27.68
C ASN A 430 21.21 24.78 28.37
N ALA A 431 21.75 26.00 28.30
CA ALA A 431 21.15 27.16 28.97
C ALA A 431 19.69 27.43 28.54
N VAL A 432 19.38 27.22 27.26
CA VAL A 432 18.05 27.38 26.67
C VAL A 432 17.11 26.26 27.13
N GLY A 433 17.56 25.01 27.12
CA GLY A 433 16.79 23.88 27.62
C GLY A 433 16.51 23.95 29.12
N GLN A 434 17.46 24.44 29.91
CA GLN A 434 17.25 24.70 31.34
C GLN A 434 16.20 25.80 31.55
N ALA A 435 16.16 26.82 30.70
CA ALA A 435 15.12 27.84 30.74
C ALA A 435 13.73 27.23 30.47
N LEU A 436 13.60 26.38 29.44
CA LEU A 436 12.34 25.68 29.15
C LEU A 436 11.90 24.80 30.33
N ILE A 437 12.79 23.99 30.88
CA ILE A 437 12.48 23.14 32.03
C ILE A 437 12.04 23.98 33.23
N ALA A 438 12.66 25.14 33.47
CA ALA A 438 12.27 26.05 34.53
C ALA A 438 10.86 26.62 34.31
N VAL A 439 10.51 27.02 33.08
CA VAL A 439 9.14 27.44 32.69
C VAL A 439 8.14 26.33 32.99
N LEU A 440 8.39 25.11 32.49
CA LEU A 440 7.46 23.99 32.60
C LEU A 440 7.23 23.58 34.06
N ARG A 441 8.28 23.59 34.89
CA ARG A 441 8.18 23.30 36.34
C ARG A 441 7.53 24.43 37.14
N ALA A 442 7.64 25.67 36.67
CA ALA A 442 7.05 26.84 37.31
C ALA A 442 5.65 27.17 36.76
N ASN A 443 4.97 26.18 36.15
CA ASN A 443 3.63 26.32 35.59
C ASN A 443 3.48 27.51 34.64
N GLY A 444 4.47 27.67 33.75
CA GLY A 444 4.46 28.68 32.70
C GLY A 444 5.00 30.05 33.11
N ALA A 445 5.39 30.29 34.37
CA ALA A 445 5.85 31.62 34.80
C ALA A 445 7.20 31.58 35.54
N VAL A 446 8.20 32.27 35.02
CA VAL A 446 9.58 32.29 35.56
C VAL A 446 10.07 33.73 35.75
N SER A 447 10.74 33.98 36.88
CA SER A 447 11.36 35.28 37.17
C SER A 447 12.77 35.34 36.56
N ARG A 448 12.91 36.11 35.49
CA ARG A 448 14.17 36.36 34.77
C ARG A 448 14.16 37.79 34.19
N PRO A 449 15.32 38.42 33.94
CA PRO A 449 15.39 39.72 33.27
C PRO A 449 14.75 39.70 31.87
N SER A 450 14.32 40.86 31.36
CA SER A 450 13.73 40.99 30.02
C SER A 450 14.72 40.75 28.88
N ASP A 451 16.02 40.86 29.17
CA ASP A 451 17.15 40.68 28.26
C ASP A 451 17.87 39.34 28.50
N ASP A 452 17.19 38.37 29.14
CA ASP A 452 17.74 37.04 29.35
C ASP A 452 17.91 36.31 28.01
N ASP A 453 19.18 36.17 27.58
CA ASP A 453 19.56 35.57 26.29
C ASP A 453 18.94 34.17 26.08
N ALA A 454 18.90 33.35 27.14
CA ALA A 454 18.36 32.00 27.06
C ALA A 454 16.83 31.99 26.87
N MET A 455 16.09 32.95 27.44
CA MET A 455 14.65 33.11 27.17
C MET A 455 14.39 33.63 25.76
N LEU A 456 15.18 34.58 25.28
CA LEU A 456 15.06 35.11 23.91
C LEU A 456 15.35 34.03 22.87
N GLU A 457 16.41 33.24 23.08
CA GLU A 457 16.72 32.10 22.22
C GLU A 457 15.64 31.02 22.30
N LEU A 458 15.10 30.75 23.50
CA LEU A 458 13.98 29.82 23.66
C LEU A 458 12.71 30.28 22.90
N CYS A 459 12.42 31.58 22.88
CA CYS A 459 11.34 32.14 22.07
C CYS A 459 11.57 31.81 20.58
N GLY A 460 12.80 31.98 20.09
CA GLY A 460 13.17 31.65 18.71
C GLY A 460 13.02 30.15 18.42
N VAL A 461 13.50 29.28 19.31
CA VAL A 461 13.38 27.82 19.15
C VAL A 461 11.92 27.37 19.09
N LEU A 462 11.08 27.82 20.01
CA LEU A 462 9.66 27.43 20.03
C LEU A 462 8.87 28.04 18.88
N THR A 463 9.16 29.28 18.46
CA THR A 463 8.52 29.91 17.29
C THR A 463 8.86 29.14 16.01
N LYS A 464 10.13 28.69 15.87
CA LYS A 464 10.55 27.87 14.74
C LYS A 464 9.95 26.47 14.79
N LEU A 465 9.86 25.88 15.98
CA LEU A 465 9.22 24.58 16.18
C LEU A 465 7.73 24.65 15.81
N MET A 466 7.02 25.71 16.21
CA MET A 466 5.59 25.92 15.94
C MET A 466 5.37 26.87 14.75
N GLU A 467 6.14 26.69 13.68
CA GLU A 467 6.03 27.51 12.47
C GLU A 467 4.58 27.50 11.96
N GLY A 468 4.00 28.70 11.80
CA GLY A 468 2.60 28.89 11.42
C GLY A 468 1.68 29.41 12.53
N ILE A 469 2.14 29.47 13.79
CA ILE A 469 1.42 30.16 14.87
C ILE A 469 1.88 31.62 14.95
N ASP A 470 0.93 32.56 14.87
CA ASP A 470 1.21 33.98 15.01
C ASP A 470 1.57 34.38 16.45
N GLY A 471 2.58 35.25 16.60
CA GLY A 471 2.98 35.84 17.87
C GLY A 471 4.05 35.06 18.64
N SER A 472 4.46 35.60 19.78
CA SER A 472 5.51 35.04 20.63
C SER A 472 4.95 33.94 21.55
N PRO A 473 5.69 32.83 21.80
CA PRO A 473 5.31 31.84 22.82
C PRO A 473 5.31 32.37 24.25
N PHE A 474 5.93 33.53 24.49
CA PHE A 474 6.04 34.15 25.80
C PHE A 474 5.71 35.64 25.75
N ASP A 475 5.14 36.12 26.85
CA ASP A 475 5.00 37.54 27.16
C ASP A 475 5.88 37.91 28.36
N PHE A 476 6.41 39.14 28.39
CA PHE A 476 7.19 39.66 29.50
C PHE A 476 6.39 40.66 30.33
N ALA A 477 5.98 40.23 31.52
CA ALA A 477 5.22 41.04 32.46
C ALA A 477 6.15 42.00 33.23
N SER A 478 6.43 43.17 32.64
CA SER A 478 7.37 44.19 33.15
C SER A 478 7.14 44.60 34.62
N GLY A 479 5.88 44.69 35.07
CA GLY A 479 5.54 45.02 36.46
C GLY A 479 5.95 43.95 37.48
N SER A 480 6.07 42.70 37.05
CA SER A 480 6.43 41.56 37.92
C SER A 480 7.81 40.95 37.62
N GLN A 481 8.48 41.43 36.56
CA GLN A 481 9.77 40.91 36.06
C GLN A 481 9.73 39.39 35.84
N LYS A 482 8.68 38.94 35.14
CA LYS A 482 8.42 37.54 34.84
C LYS A 482 8.14 37.35 33.36
N TRP A 483 8.68 36.26 32.84
CA TRP A 483 8.25 35.68 31.57
C TRP A 483 7.06 34.76 31.82
N VAL A 484 6.02 34.88 31.01
CA VAL A 484 4.78 34.11 31.09
C VAL A 484 4.57 33.39 29.77
N ALA A 485 4.44 32.06 29.81
CA ALA A 485 4.11 31.23 28.67
C ALA A 485 2.69 31.55 28.20
N LEU A 486 2.52 31.70 26.88
CA LEU A 486 1.22 31.84 26.24
C LEU A 486 0.61 30.49 25.82
N PHE A 487 1.24 29.39 26.24
CA PHE A 487 0.81 28.01 26.05
C PHE A 487 0.57 27.31 27.38
N GLN A 488 -0.17 26.21 27.35
CA GLN A 488 -0.44 25.40 28.54
C GLN A 488 0.80 24.59 28.90
N THR A 489 1.18 24.61 30.18
CA THR A 489 2.33 23.84 30.67
C THR A 489 1.86 22.70 31.55
N SER A 490 2.47 21.52 31.40
CA SER A 490 2.30 20.46 32.37
C SER A 490 3.62 19.72 32.65
N CYS A 491 3.69 19.01 33.77
CA CYS A 491 4.79 18.09 34.10
C CYS A 491 4.19 16.75 34.49
N GLU A 492 4.65 15.66 33.87
CA GLU A 492 4.30 14.32 34.35
C GLU A 492 5.09 14.04 35.64
N SER A 493 4.38 13.68 36.71
CA SER A 493 4.99 13.31 37.99
C SER A 493 5.83 12.04 37.81
N GLN A 494 7.09 12.07 38.21
CA GLN A 494 7.97 10.89 38.26
C GLN A 494 7.51 9.85 39.29
#